data_AF-A0A2N3V8D2-F1
#
_entry.id   AF-A0A2N3V8D2-F1
#
_cell.length_a   1.000
_cell.length_b   1.000
_cell.length_c   1.000
_cell.angle_alpha   90.00
_cell.angle_beta   90.00
_cell.angle_gamma   90.00
#
_symmetry.space_group_name_H-M   'P 1'
#
loop_
_entity.id
_entity.type
_entity.pdbx_description
1 polymer ?
#
loop_
_entity_poly.entity_id
_entity_poly.type
_entity_poly.pdbx_seq_one_letter_code
_entity_poly.pdbx_strand_id
1 'polypeptide(L)'
;MADDLYVEQPALEGMIGALNGSQGALNALPAESFIAAIEPALPGSGLGAAFMRAGVRARLSVRGVAVQLKEINEAATASISAYNEQQAAQAKAQEKLTEAGSMDGPR
;
A
#
# COMPACT_ATOMS: atom_id res chain seq x y z
N MET A 1 11.40 -20.49 21.69
CA MET A 1 11.21 -19.09 22.12
C MET A 1 10.92 -18.35 20.83
N ALA A 2 9.65 -18.13 20.49
CA ALA A 2 9.30 -17.33 19.32
C ALA A 2 9.64 -15.89 19.69
N ASP A 3 10.46 -15.21 18.89
CA ASP A 3 10.60 -13.76 18.98
C ASP A 3 9.19 -13.19 18.85
N ASP A 4 8.66 -12.63 19.95
CA ASP A 4 7.43 -11.87 19.92
C ASP A 4 7.67 -10.71 18.95
N LEU A 5 7.21 -10.90 17.71
CA LEU A 5 7.31 -9.94 16.64
C LEU A 5 6.45 -8.74 17.08
N TYR A 6 7.10 -7.76 17.71
CA TYR A 6 6.47 -6.54 18.17
C TYR A 6 6.08 -5.74 16.93
N VAL A 7 4.85 -5.93 16.48
CA VAL A 7 4.30 -5.19 15.35
C VAL A 7 3.80 -3.85 15.87
N GLU A 8 4.56 -2.78 15.63
CA GLU A 8 4.08 -1.41 15.87
C GLU A 8 2.99 -1.06 14.84
N GLN A 9 1.75 -1.37 15.20
CA GLN A 9 0.56 -1.08 14.39
C GLN A 9 0.49 0.39 13.92
N PRO A 10 0.82 1.41 14.75
CA PRO A 10 0.85 2.79 14.28
C PRO A 10 1.87 3.08 13.17
N ALA A 11 3.03 2.40 13.19
CA ALA A 11 4.06 2.56 12.17
C ALA A 11 3.61 1.95 10.83
N LEU A 12 2.91 0.81 10.88
CA LEU A 12 2.34 0.17 9.69
C LEU A 12 1.19 0.99 9.10
N GLU A 13 0.29 1.52 9.92
CA GLU A 13 -0.78 2.41 9.47
C GLU A 13 -0.23 3.70 8.84
N GLY A 14 0.83 4.27 9.43
CA GLY A 14 1.58 5.39 8.85
C GLY A 14 2.20 5.06 7.49
N MET A 15 2.79 3.87 7.36
CA MET A 15 3.33 3.38 6.08
C MET A 15 2.23 3.24 5.02
N ILE A 16 1.09 2.64 5.36
CA ILE A 16 -0.09 2.50 4.48
C ILE A 16 -0.58 3.87 4.00
N GLY A 17 -0.68 4.84 4.92
CA GLY A 17 -1.04 6.21 4.58
C GLY A 17 -0.08 6.87 3.59
N ALA A 18 1.23 6.70 3.81
CA ALA A 18 2.27 7.22 2.93
C ALA A 18 2.25 6.58 1.53
N LEU A 19 2.00 5.27 1.44
CA LEU A 19 1.87 4.53 0.18
C LEU A 19 0.64 5.01 -0.61
N ASN A 20 -0.50 5.20 0.04
CA ASN A 20 -1.71 5.74 -0.58
C ASN A 20 -1.52 7.18 -1.08
N GLY A 21 -0.86 8.04 -0.29
CA GLY A 21 -0.50 9.39 -0.71
C GLY A 21 0.41 9.40 -1.92
N SER A 22 1.43 8.52 -1.93
CA SER A 22 2.38 8.37 -3.05
C SER A 22 1.68 7.89 -4.32
N GLN A 23 0.76 6.94 -4.21
CA GLN A 23 -0.05 6.48 -5.34
C GLN A 23 -0.91 7.60 -5.92
N GLY A 24 -1.58 8.37 -5.06
CA GLY A 24 -2.40 9.52 -5.48
C GLY A 24 -1.57 10.57 -6.21
N ALA A 25 -0.40 10.91 -5.67
CA ALA A 25 0.53 11.86 -6.29
C ALA A 25 1.01 11.38 -7.68
N LEU A 26 1.40 10.11 -7.80
CA LEU A 26 1.83 9.52 -9.08
C LEU A 26 0.70 9.54 -10.12
N ASN A 27 -0.53 9.20 -9.72
CA ASN A 27 -1.68 9.23 -10.62
C ASN A 27 -2.08 10.64 -11.07
N ALA A 28 -1.77 11.66 -10.27
CA ALA A 28 -2.04 13.06 -10.59
C ALA A 28 -0.98 13.71 -11.50
N LEU A 29 0.16 13.04 -11.75
CA LEU A 29 1.21 13.59 -12.59
C LEU A 29 0.73 13.75 -14.05
N PRO A 30 0.74 14.98 -14.60
CA PRO A 30 0.35 15.22 -15.98
C PRO A 30 1.50 14.87 -16.92
N ALA A 31 1.74 13.58 -17.13
CA ALA A 31 2.78 13.08 -18.05
C ALA A 31 2.58 13.53 -19.51
N GLU A 32 1.41 14.11 -19.83
CA GLU A 32 0.99 14.52 -21.18
C GLU A 32 1.03 16.03 -21.42
N SER A 33 1.12 16.87 -20.38
CA SER A 33 0.96 18.33 -20.51
C SER A 33 2.08 19.00 -21.32
N PHE A 34 3.29 18.43 -21.31
CA PHE A 34 4.41 18.91 -22.12
C PHE A 34 4.24 18.63 -23.63
N ILE A 35 3.42 17.65 -23.98
CA ILE A 35 3.28 17.15 -25.36
C ILE A 35 2.45 18.12 -26.20
N ALA A 36 1.39 18.70 -25.62
CA ALA A 36 0.52 19.67 -26.30
C ALA A 36 1.24 20.96 -26.72
N ALA A 37 2.39 21.29 -26.11
CA ALA A 37 3.15 22.50 -26.41
C ALA A 37 4.17 22.33 -27.56
N ILE A 38 4.46 21.11 -28.01
CA ILE A 38 5.56 20.83 -28.95
C ILE A 38 5.10 20.92 -30.42
N GLU A 39 3.90 20.43 -30.74
CA GLU A 39 3.32 20.51 -32.09
C GLU A 39 3.20 21.96 -32.61
N PRO A 40 2.75 22.94 -31.80
CA PRO A 40 2.67 24.34 -32.22
C PRO A 40 4.05 25.01 -32.30
N ALA A 41 5.02 24.57 -31.49
CA ALA A 41 6.35 25.17 -31.41
C ALA A 41 7.25 24.77 -32.59
N LEU A 42 7.12 23.54 -33.11
CA LEU A 42 7.96 23.00 -34.19
C LEU A 42 7.14 22.17 -35.19
N PRO A 43 6.26 22.82 -35.98
CA PRO A 43 5.41 22.13 -36.96
C PRO A 43 6.25 21.42 -38.03
N GLY A 44 5.88 20.18 -38.36
CA GLY A 44 6.54 19.38 -39.40
C GLY A 44 7.87 18.73 -39.01
N SER A 45 8.36 18.94 -37.79
CA SER A 45 9.65 18.38 -37.30
C SER A 45 9.63 16.88 -36.99
N GLY A 46 8.44 16.25 -36.94
CA GLY A 46 8.27 14.88 -36.46
C GLY A 46 8.51 14.68 -34.95
N LEU A 47 8.94 15.73 -34.24
CA LEU A 47 9.19 15.69 -32.80
C LEU A 47 7.91 15.47 -32.01
N GLY A 48 6.78 16.05 -32.42
CA GLY A 48 5.47 15.81 -31.77
C GLY A 48 5.16 14.32 -31.60
N ALA A 49 5.36 13.51 -32.66
CA ALA A 49 5.16 12.06 -32.60
C ALA A 49 6.19 11.30 -31.74
N ALA A 50 7.42 11.80 -31.63
CA ALA A 50 8.44 11.23 -30.75
C ALA A 50 8.11 11.54 -29.27
N PHE A 51 7.73 12.78 -28.96
CA PHE A 51 7.34 13.22 -27.62
C PHE A 51 6.02 12.60 -27.16
N MET A 52 5.02 12.44 -28.05
CA MET A 52 3.81 11.68 -27.76
C MET A 52 4.15 10.26 -27.27
N ARG A 53 5.00 9.54 -28.00
CA ARG A 53 5.43 8.18 -27.62
C ARG A 53 6.26 8.14 -26.34
N ALA A 54 7.06 9.17 -26.07
CA ALA A 54 7.79 9.29 -24.81
C ALA A 54 6.84 9.51 -23.62
N GLY A 55 5.85 10.40 -23.77
CA GLY A 55 4.88 10.69 -22.72
C GLY A 55 3.94 9.52 -22.41
N VAL A 56 3.49 8.77 -23.43
CA VAL A 56 2.72 7.53 -23.23
C VAL A 56 3.55 6.52 -22.43
N ARG A 57 4.83 6.35 -22.75
CA ARG A 57 5.72 5.44 -21.99
C ARG A 57 5.91 5.91 -20.55
N ALA A 58 6.15 7.20 -20.33
CA ALA A 58 6.25 7.77 -19.00
C ALA A 58 4.96 7.53 -18.18
N ARG A 59 3.78 7.72 -18.79
CA ARG A 59 2.48 7.46 -18.16
C ARG A 59 2.31 5.99 -17.77
N LEU A 60 2.70 5.07 -18.65
CA LEU A 60 2.64 3.63 -18.36
C LEU A 60 3.58 3.25 -17.21
N SER A 61 4.80 3.79 -17.17
CA SER A 61 5.74 3.55 -16.08
C SER A 61 5.22 4.07 -14.74
N VAL A 62 4.71 5.30 -14.71
CA VAL A 62 4.14 5.92 -13.49
C VAL A 62 2.94 5.10 -12.98
N ARG A 63 2.06 4.67 -13.89
CA ARG A 63 0.94 3.77 -13.53
C ARG A 63 1.41 2.42 -13.02
N GLY A 64 2.46 1.84 -13.62
CA GLY A 64 3.03 0.57 -13.17
C GLY A 64 3.51 0.66 -11.71
N VAL A 65 4.25 1.71 -11.37
CA VAL A 65 4.68 1.96 -9.98
C VAL A 65 3.48 2.17 -9.06
N ALA A 66 2.47 2.94 -9.48
CA ALA A 66 1.26 3.16 -8.69
C ALA A 66 0.48 1.86 -8.40
N VAL A 67 0.46 0.91 -9.34
CA VAL A 67 -0.15 -0.42 -9.14
C VAL A 67 0.64 -1.23 -8.12
N GLN A 68 1.98 -1.26 -8.22
CA GLN A 68 2.83 -1.97 -7.26
C GLN A 68 2.67 -1.43 -5.83
N LEU A 69 2.57 -0.10 -5.68
CA LEU A 69 2.31 0.51 -4.37
C LEU A 69 0.96 0.08 -3.79
N LYS A 70 -0.06 -0.08 -4.64
CA LYS A 70 -1.37 -0.60 -4.23
C LYS A 70 -1.28 -2.06 -3.78
N GLU A 71 -0.59 -2.91 -4.53
CA GLU A 71 -0.41 -4.33 -4.17
C GLU A 71 0.30 -4.48 -2.82
N ILE A 72 1.35 -3.68 -2.57
CA ILE A 72 2.05 -3.64 -1.29
C ILE A 72 1.10 -3.21 -0.16
N ASN A 73 0.27 -2.20 -0.41
CA ASN A 73 -0.70 -1.71 0.56
C ASN A 73 -1.76 -2.78 0.92
N GLU A 74 -2.29 -3.47 -0.09
CA GLU A 74 -3.26 -4.56 0.10
C GLU A 74 -2.65 -5.72 0.88
N ALA A 75 -1.42 -6.11 0.56
CA ALA A 75 -0.69 -7.16 1.28
C ALA A 75 -0.40 -6.77 2.74
N ALA A 76 0.00 -5.52 2.98
CA ALA A 76 0.24 -5.00 4.33
C ALA A 76 -1.06 -5.00 5.15
N THR A 77 -2.17 -4.54 4.57
CA THR A 77 -3.49 -4.51 5.22
C THR A 77 -3.97 -5.92 5.57
N ALA A 78 -3.84 -6.87 4.64
CA ALA A 78 -4.21 -8.27 4.89
C ALA A 78 -3.38 -8.89 6.02
N SER A 79 -2.07 -8.59 6.06
CA SER A 79 -1.16 -9.07 7.11
C SER A 79 -1.55 -8.55 8.50
N ILE A 80 -1.94 -7.27 8.60
CA ILE A 80 -2.42 -6.68 9.86
C ILE A 80 -3.72 -7.33 10.31
N SER A 81 -4.67 -7.58 9.40
CA SER A 81 -5.93 -8.26 9.73
C SER A 81 -5.67 -9.66 10.30
N ALA A 82 -4.81 -10.44 9.64
CA ALA A 82 -4.45 -11.78 10.08
C ALA A 82 -3.77 -11.77 11.46
N TYR A 83 -2.90 -10.79 11.72
CA TYR A 83 -2.27 -10.61 13.03
C TYR A 83 -3.28 -10.29 14.13
N ASN A 84 -4.22 -9.37 13.86
CA ASN A 84 -5.26 -8.99 14.82
C ASN A 84 -6.21 -10.16 15.13
N GLU A 85 -6.55 -10.97 14.12
CA GLU A 85 -7.34 -12.19 14.31
C GLU A 85 -6.62 -13.23 15.18
N GLN A 86 -5.31 -13.42 14.98
CA GLN A 86 -4.50 -14.30 15.81
C GLN A 86 -4.41 -13.82 17.26
N GLN A 87 -4.17 -12.52 17.48
CA GLN A 87 -4.18 -11.91 18.81
C GLN A 87 -5.54 -12.10 19.51
N ALA A 88 -6.64 -11.84 18.82
CA ALA A 88 -7.98 -12.03 19.37
C ALA A 88 -8.28 -13.51 19.69
N ALA A 89 -7.78 -14.45 18.89
CA ALA A 89 -7.93 -15.88 19.16
C ALA A 89 -7.10 -16.33 20.38
N GLN A 90 -5.88 -15.82 20.53
CA GLN A 90 -5.03 -16.09 21.70
C GLN A 90 -5.65 -15.52 22.98
N ALA A 91 -6.11 -14.27 22.96
CA ALA A 91 -6.79 -13.65 24.09
C ALA A 91 -8.02 -14.45 24.55
N LYS A 92 -8.87 -14.90 23.61
CA LYS A 92 -10.03 -15.76 23.90
C LYS A 92 -9.65 -17.13 24.46
N ALA A 93 -8.54 -17.71 23.98
CA ALA A 93 -8.05 -18.99 24.49
C ALA A 93 -7.52 -18.85 25.93
N GLN A 94 -6.87 -17.72 26.23
CA GLN A 94 -6.41 -17.39 27.58
C GLN A 94 -7.57 -17.15 28.54
N GLU A 95 -8.60 -16.40 28.15
CA GLU A 95 -9.82 -16.20 28.97
C GLU A 95 -10.48 -17.53 29.35
N LYS A 96 -10.63 -18.46 28.39
CA LYS A 96 -11.19 -19.80 28.63
C LYS A 96 -10.36 -20.63 29.61
N LEU A 97 -9.04 -20.49 29.61
CA LEU A 97 -8.16 -21.18 30.56
C LEU A 97 -8.28 -20.60 31.97
N THR A 98 -8.41 -19.28 32.10
CA THR A 98 -8.66 -18.61 33.40
C THR A 98 -10.05 -18.93 33.97
N GLU A 99 -11.10 -19.00 33.14
CA GLU A 99 -12.44 -19.41 33.60
C GLU A 99 -12.46 -20.88 34.04
N ALA A 100 -11.80 -21.78 33.29
CA ALA A 100 -11.70 -23.19 33.65
C ALA A 100 -10.89 -23.45 34.93
N GLY A 101 -9.94 -22.58 35.27
CA GLY A 101 -9.15 -22.68 36.51
C GLY A 101 -9.82 -22.12 37.77
N SER A 102 -10.97 -21.45 37.64
CA SER A 102 -11.65 -20.77 38.77
C SER A 102 -12.63 -21.64 39.57
N MET A 103 -12.79 -22.92 39.19
CA MET A 103 -13.78 -23.86 39.76
C MET A 103 -13.17 -25.02 40.57
N ASP A 104 -11.96 -24.85 41.12
CA ASP A 104 -11.35 -25.86 42.00
C ASP A 104 -10.69 -25.22 43.23
N GLY A 105 -11.53 -24.63 44.09
CA GLY A 105 -11.17 -24.25 45.46
C GLY A 105 -11.93 -25.14 46.45
N PRO A 106 -11.24 -25.88 47.36
CA PRO A 106 -11.90 -26.83 48.24
C PRO A 106 -12.79 -26.14 49.28
N ARG A 107 -13.92 -26.80 49.57
CA ARG A 107 -14.95 -26.43 50.54
C ARG A 107 -14.42 -26.29 51.97
#